data_AF-A0A2N3XWF0-F1
#
_entry.id   AF-A0A2N3XWF0-F1
#
_cell.length_a   1.000
_cell.length_b   1.000
_cell.length_c   1.000
_cell.angle_alpha   90.00
_cell.angle_beta   90.00
_cell.angle_gamma   90.00
#
_symmetry.space_group_name_H-M   'P 1'
#
loop_
_entity.id
_entity.type
_entity.pdbx_description
1 polymer ?
#
loop_
_entity_poly.entity_id
_entity_poly.type
_entity_poly.pdbx_seq_one_letter_code
_entity_poly.pdbx_strand_id
1 'polypeptide(L)'
;MTQPGDGVDVALEALRSDARVWEAAADSLNAPLHALGPLNITGEEASIWAVDMGLDDAFNDARTALEDMIRQAAEYFREIGADLRSSADQYERDDEQGMHEIQNAYRMQGDIYGG
;
A
#
# COMPACT_ATOMS: atom_id res chain seq x y z
N MET A 1 -19.63 -11.68 25.81
CA MET A 1 -19.24 -10.29 26.15
C MET A 1 -17.84 -10.12 25.62
N THR A 2 -17.67 -9.38 24.53
CA THR A 2 -16.36 -8.95 24.02
C THR A 2 -15.77 -7.95 25.01
N GLN A 3 -14.52 -8.14 25.41
CA GLN A 3 -13.82 -7.15 26.23
C GLN A 3 -13.58 -5.88 25.40
N PRO A 4 -13.45 -4.70 26.03
CA PRO A 4 -13.19 -3.44 25.32
C PRO A 4 -11.98 -3.48 24.37
N GLY A 5 -10.94 -4.28 24.68
CA GLY A 5 -9.75 -4.44 23.83
C GLY A 5 -9.95 -5.33 22.60
N ASP A 6 -10.88 -6.29 22.64
CA ASP A 6 -11.10 -7.24 21.54
C ASP A 6 -11.53 -6.54 20.24
N GLY A 7 -12.20 -5.39 20.32
CA GLY A 7 -12.61 -4.61 19.15
C GLY A 7 -11.48 -3.83 18.51
N VAL A 8 -10.51 -3.37 19.32
CA VAL A 8 -9.34 -2.61 18.86
C VAL A 8 -8.39 -3.55 18.13
N ASP A 9 -8.09 -4.72 18.72
CA ASP A 9 -7.23 -5.74 18.11
C ASP A 9 -7.77 -6.21 16.74
N VAL A 10 -9.08 -6.42 16.63
CA VAL A 10 -9.73 -6.79 15.37
C VAL A 10 -9.60 -5.68 14.32
N ALA A 11 -9.73 -4.42 14.71
CA ALA A 11 -9.58 -3.28 13.81
C ALA A 11 -8.12 -3.09 13.35
N LEU A 12 -7.15 -3.27 14.26
CA LEU A 12 -5.71 -3.24 13.94
C LEU A 12 -5.33 -4.35 12.96
N GLU A 13 -5.81 -5.58 13.18
CA GLU A 13 -5.55 -6.68 12.27
C GLU A 13 -6.23 -6.46 10.91
N ALA A 14 -7.42 -5.84 10.87
CA ALA A 14 -8.06 -5.46 9.62
C ALA A 14 -7.22 -4.44 8.83
N LEU A 15 -6.71 -3.40 9.48
CA LEU A 15 -5.81 -2.42 8.83
C LEU A 15 -4.53 -3.08 8.30
N ARG A 16 -3.91 -3.95 9.10
CA ARG A 16 -2.71 -4.71 8.70
C ARG A 16 -3.02 -5.68 7.56
N SER A 17 -4.20 -6.28 7.54
CA SER A 17 -4.65 -7.15 6.47
C SER A 17 -4.87 -6.39 5.17
N ASP A 18 -5.56 -5.26 5.22
CA ASP A 18 -5.81 -4.42 4.04
C ASP A 18 -4.49 -3.88 3.47
N ALA A 19 -3.55 -3.48 4.33
CA ALA A 19 -2.21 -3.10 3.90
C ALA A 19 -1.52 -4.18 3.05
N ARG A 20 -1.56 -5.44 3.52
CA ARG A 20 -0.99 -6.58 2.78
C ARG A 20 -1.66 -6.79 1.42
N VAL A 21 -2.97 -6.54 1.30
CA VAL A 21 -3.68 -6.61 0.02
C VAL A 21 -3.15 -5.58 -0.97
N TRP A 22 -2.94 -4.34 -0.52
CA TRP A 22 -2.40 -3.27 -1.36
C TRP A 22 -0.94 -3.54 -1.78
N GLU A 23 -0.12 -4.06 -0.88
CA GLU A 23 1.25 -4.48 -1.22
C GLU A 23 1.28 -5.61 -2.24
N ALA A 24 0.43 -6.62 -2.07
CA ALA A 24 0.30 -7.72 -3.02
C ALA A 24 -0.18 -7.21 -4.40
N ALA A 25 -1.09 -6.23 -4.41
CA ALA A 25 -1.52 -5.57 -5.64
C ALA A 25 -0.35 -4.83 -6.32
N ALA A 26 0.48 -4.10 -5.55
CA ALA A 26 1.67 -3.45 -6.08
C ALA A 26 2.66 -4.46 -6.68
N ASP A 27 2.89 -5.58 -6.00
CA ASP A 27 3.80 -6.62 -6.48
C ASP A 27 3.27 -7.34 -7.72
N SER A 28 1.93 -7.46 -7.85
CA SER A 28 1.31 -8.06 -9.03
C SER A 28 1.55 -7.26 -10.32
N LEU A 29 1.85 -5.96 -10.21
CA LEU A 29 2.15 -5.08 -11.34
C LEU A 29 3.57 -5.30 -11.91
N ASN A 30 4.45 -6.02 -11.21
CA ASN A 30 5.78 -6.36 -11.73
C ASN A 30 5.70 -7.22 -13.00
N ALA A 31 4.75 -8.17 -13.07
CA ALA A 31 4.62 -9.04 -14.25
C ALA A 31 4.22 -8.27 -15.52
N PRO A 32 3.20 -7.38 -15.50
CA PRO A 32 2.92 -6.47 -16.60
C PRO A 32 4.11 -5.58 -17.00
N LEU A 33 4.85 -5.01 -16.05
CA LEU A 33 6.05 -4.21 -16.35
C LEU A 33 7.11 -5.01 -17.10
N HIS A 34 7.37 -6.25 -16.65
CA HIS A 34 8.29 -7.16 -17.32
C HIS A 34 7.81 -7.58 -18.71
N ALA A 35 6.50 -7.68 -18.93
CA ALA A 35 5.92 -8.04 -20.23
C ALA A 35 5.97 -6.88 -21.24
N LEU A 36 5.95 -5.62 -20.79
CA LEU A 36 6.07 -4.45 -21.66
C LEU A 36 7.51 -4.24 -22.17
N GLY A 37 8.52 -4.56 -21.35
CA GLY A 37 9.94 -4.43 -21.67
C GLY A 37 10.36 -4.95 -23.08
N PRO A 38 9.96 -6.17 -23.46
CA PRO A 38 10.29 -6.77 -24.75
C PRO A 38 9.43 -6.30 -25.92
N LEU A 39 8.28 -5.65 -25.69
CA LEU A 39 7.32 -5.32 -26.74
C LEU A 39 7.73 -4.12 -27.60
N ASN A 40 9.02 -3.78 -27.75
CA ASN A 40 9.36 -2.68 -28.67
C ASN A 40 9.14 -3.13 -30.12
N ILE A 41 8.77 -2.18 -30.99
CA ILE A 41 8.85 -2.37 -32.43
C ILE A 41 10.03 -1.52 -32.88
N THR A 42 11.04 -2.17 -33.45
CA THR A 42 12.15 -1.46 -34.09
C THR A 42 11.76 -1.06 -35.52
N GLY A 43 12.39 -0.01 -36.05
CA GLY A 43 12.20 0.41 -37.45
C GLY A 43 12.58 -0.67 -38.48
N GLU A 44 13.37 -1.68 -38.08
CA GLU A 44 13.70 -2.86 -38.91
C GLU A 44 12.57 -3.90 -38.92
N GLU A 45 11.80 -3.99 -37.84
CA GLU A 45 10.62 -4.87 -37.70
C GLU A 45 9.35 -4.22 -38.26
N ALA A 46 9.30 -2.88 -38.26
CA ALA A 46 8.29 -2.12 -38.96
C ALA A 46 8.57 -2.11 -40.47
N SER A 47 7.57 -2.37 -41.30
CA SER A 47 7.73 -2.18 -42.76
C SER A 47 8.12 -0.73 -43.07
N ILE A 48 8.84 -0.48 -44.16
CA ILE A 48 9.20 0.89 -44.61
C ILE A 48 7.98 1.83 -44.62
N TRP A 49 6.80 1.33 -45.00
CA TRP A 49 5.55 2.10 -44.99
C TRP A 49 5.00 2.40 -43.61
N ALA A 50 5.31 1.57 -42.61
CA ALA A 50 4.94 1.77 -41.22
C ALA A 50 5.84 2.80 -40.53
N VAL A 51 7.14 2.79 -40.86
CA VAL A 51 8.10 3.83 -40.40
C VAL A 51 7.76 5.18 -41.01
N ASP A 52 7.48 5.26 -42.31
CA ASP A 52 7.07 6.51 -42.98
C ASP A 52 5.76 7.10 -42.41
N MET A 53 4.92 6.26 -41.78
CA MET A 53 3.69 6.70 -41.09
C MET A 53 3.88 6.91 -39.58
N GLY A 54 5.08 6.73 -39.03
CA GLY A 54 5.40 6.95 -37.61
C GLY A 54 4.76 5.92 -36.66
N LEU A 55 4.47 4.72 -37.15
CA LEU A 55 3.82 3.67 -36.35
C LEU A 55 4.73 3.14 -35.23
N ASP A 56 6.03 3.06 -35.47
CA ASP A 56 7.06 2.70 -34.50
C ASP A 56 7.14 3.71 -33.37
N ASP A 57 7.21 5.01 -33.69
CA ASP A 57 7.19 6.09 -32.70
C ASP A 57 5.90 6.07 -31.87
N ALA A 58 4.74 6.05 -32.52
CA ALA A 58 3.44 6.05 -31.83
C ALA A 58 3.25 4.81 -30.94
N PHE A 59 3.73 3.64 -31.39
CA PHE A 59 3.68 2.42 -30.60
C PHE A 59 4.60 2.52 -29.37
N ASN A 60 5.84 2.97 -29.55
CA ASN A 60 6.81 3.09 -28.46
C ASN A 60 6.41 4.17 -27.44
N ASP A 61 5.78 5.26 -27.88
CA ASP A 61 5.19 6.28 -27.00
C ASP A 61 4.04 5.69 -26.17
N ALA A 62 3.13 4.97 -26.80
CA ALA A 62 2.01 4.32 -26.10
C ALA A 62 2.50 3.28 -25.09
N ARG A 63 3.52 2.49 -25.46
CA ARG A 63 4.17 1.54 -24.56
C ARG A 63 4.79 2.24 -23.35
N THR A 64 5.52 3.33 -23.58
CA THR A 64 6.16 4.11 -22.51
C THR A 64 5.13 4.70 -21.56
N ALA A 65 4.05 5.28 -22.09
CA ALA A 65 2.96 5.81 -21.28
C ALA A 65 2.28 4.74 -20.42
N LEU A 66 2.10 3.52 -20.96
CA LEU A 66 1.57 2.39 -20.19
C LEU A 66 2.55 1.94 -19.09
N GLU A 67 3.84 1.88 -19.40
CA GLU A 67 4.90 1.54 -18.43
C GLU A 67 4.90 2.52 -17.25
N ASP A 68 4.83 3.83 -17.54
CA ASP A 68 4.80 4.87 -16.51
C ASP A 68 3.52 4.83 -15.67
N MET A 69 2.37 4.58 -16.28
CA MET A 69 1.11 4.44 -15.55
C MET A 69 1.13 3.24 -14.59
N ILE A 70 1.70 2.11 -15.02
CA ILE A 70 1.80 0.92 -14.17
C ILE A 70 2.79 1.15 -13.03
N ARG A 71 3.91 1.84 -13.26
CA ARG A 71 4.83 2.24 -12.19
C ARG A 71 4.15 3.12 -11.16
N GLN A 72 3.45 4.17 -11.60
CA GLN A 72 2.70 5.06 -10.71
C GLN A 72 1.64 4.29 -9.90
N ALA A 73 0.90 3.37 -10.54
CA ALA A 73 -0.07 2.54 -9.83
C ALA A 73 0.58 1.67 -8.74
N ALA A 74 1.75 1.08 -9.03
CA ALA A 74 2.49 0.30 -8.05
C ALA A 74 2.98 1.16 -6.87
N GLU A 75 3.44 2.37 -7.13
CA GLU A 75 3.84 3.34 -6.09
C GLU A 75 2.64 3.72 -5.20
N TYR A 76 1.50 4.08 -5.79
CA TYR A 76 0.30 4.42 -5.03
C TYR A 76 -0.19 3.26 -4.17
N PHE A 77 -0.18 2.02 -4.68
CA PHE A 77 -0.56 0.86 -3.88
C PHE A 77 0.39 0.62 -2.71
N ARG A 78 1.71 0.84 -2.89
CA ARG A 78 2.67 0.78 -1.78
C ARG A 78 2.43 1.87 -0.74
N GLU A 79 2.12 3.09 -1.18
CA GLU A 79 1.82 4.22 -0.31
C GLU A 79 0.59 3.94 0.55
N ILE A 80 -0.51 3.50 -0.05
CA ILE A 80 -1.74 3.12 0.68
C ILE A 80 -1.44 2.03 1.72
N GLY A 81 -0.69 0.99 1.34
CA GLY A 81 -0.32 -0.07 2.28
C GLY A 81 0.59 0.40 3.42
N ALA A 82 1.49 1.35 3.16
CA ALA A 82 2.32 1.97 4.19
C ALA A 82 1.49 2.82 5.16
N ASP A 83 0.57 3.63 4.65
CA ASP A 83 -0.30 4.49 5.46
C ASP A 83 -1.22 3.69 6.39
N LEU A 84 -1.79 2.59 5.88
CA LEU A 84 -2.62 1.68 6.69
C LEU A 84 -1.84 1.05 7.84
N ARG A 85 -0.59 0.61 7.57
CA ARG A 85 0.29 0.08 8.63
C ARG A 85 0.68 1.15 9.64
N SER A 86 1.09 2.32 9.16
CA SER A 86 1.42 3.44 10.05
C SER A 86 0.24 3.83 10.94
N SER A 87 -0.98 3.80 10.39
CA SER A 87 -2.20 4.07 11.15
C SER A 87 -2.43 3.00 12.22
N ALA A 88 -2.30 1.71 11.87
CA ALA A 88 -2.42 0.62 12.84
C ALA A 88 -1.38 0.75 13.97
N ASP A 89 -0.11 1.00 13.64
CA ASP A 89 0.95 1.15 14.63
C ASP A 89 0.79 2.40 15.49
N GLN A 90 0.13 3.45 14.98
CA GLN A 90 -0.23 4.62 15.78
C GLN A 90 -1.37 4.30 16.75
N TYR A 91 -2.44 3.66 16.29
CA TYR A 91 -3.57 3.28 17.14
C TYR A 91 -3.16 2.29 18.25
N GLU A 92 -2.30 1.32 17.94
CA GLU A 92 -1.77 0.37 18.94
C GLU A 92 -1.01 1.10 20.05
N ARG A 93 -0.14 2.05 19.68
CA ARG A 93 0.62 2.86 20.64
C ARG A 93 -0.27 3.77 21.48
N ASP A 94 -1.31 4.35 20.88
CA ASP A 94 -2.23 5.24 21.59
C ASP A 94 -3.07 4.46 22.61
N ASP A 95 -3.49 3.23 22.27
CA ASP A 95 -4.23 2.34 23.18
C ASP A 95 -3.37 1.89 24.36
N GLU A 96 -2.12 1.48 24.10
CA GLU A 96 -1.16 1.11 25.16
C GLU A 96 -0.91 2.27 26.14
N GLN A 97 -0.72 3.49 25.62
CA GLN A 97 -0.52 4.68 26.45
C GLN A 97 -1.76 5.01 27.30
N GLY A 98 -2.95 4.99 26.70
CA GLY A 98 -4.20 5.23 27.42
C GLY A 98 -4.46 4.20 28.52
N MET A 99 -4.16 2.92 28.25
CA MET A 99 -4.25 1.84 29.25
C MET A 99 -3.32 2.08 30.45
N HIS A 100 -2.09 2.56 30.21
CA HIS A 100 -1.16 2.89 31.28
C HIS A 100 -1.63 4.07 32.14
N GLU A 101 -2.19 5.12 31.53
CA GLU A 101 -2.74 6.27 32.25
C GLU A 101 -3.91 5.87 33.16
N ILE A 102 -4.83 5.05 32.65
CA ILE A 102 -5.98 4.53 33.40
C ILE A 102 -5.51 3.69 34.60
N GLN A 103 -4.56 2.77 34.40
CA GLN A 103 -4.02 1.93 35.48
C GLN A 103 -3.34 2.77 36.58
N ASN A 104 -2.61 3.82 36.19
CA ASN A 104 -1.98 4.72 37.14
C ASN A 104 -3.01 5.54 37.94
N ALA A 105 -4.07 6.04 37.29
CA ALA A 105 -5.14 6.77 37.96
C ALA A 105 -5.89 5.90 39.00
N TYR A 106 -6.22 4.66 38.64
CA TYR A 106 -6.86 3.72 39.58
C TYR A 106 -5.96 3.36 40.76
N ARG A 107 -4.65 3.16 40.53
CA ARG A 107 -3.69 2.92 41.61
C ARG A 107 -3.63 4.10 42.58
N MET A 108 -3.56 5.32 42.07
CA MET A 108 -3.50 6.53 42.88
C MET A 108 -4.79 6.76 43.70
N GLN A 109 -5.96 6.44 43.13
CA GLN A 109 -7.23 6.52 43.86
C GLN A 109 -7.36 5.44 44.94
N GLY A 110 -6.85 4.22 44.70
CA GLY A 110 -6.78 3.16 45.70
C GLY A 110 -5.92 3.54 46.92
N ASP A 111 -4.80 4.23 46.70
CA ASP A 111 -3.91 4.70 47.76
C ASP A 111 -4.52 5.86 48.58
N ILE A 112 -5.42 6.67 47.99
CA ILE A 112 -6.07 7.82 48.65
C ILE A 112 -7.29 7.40 49.49
N TYR A 113 -7.98 6.33 49.12
CA TYR A 113 -9.23 5.87 49.78
C TYR A 113 -9.09 4.52 50.53
N GLY A 114 -7.91 3.88 50.49
CA GLY A 114 -7.64 2.57 51.08
C GLY A 114 -6.78 2.56 52.35
N GLY A 115 -6.81 3.65 53.14
CA GLY A 115 -6.15 3.77 54.45
C GLY A 115 -7.11 3.71 55.62
#